data_AF-A0A965RX24-F1
#
_entry.id   AF-A0A965RX24-F1
#
_cell.length_a   1.000
_cell.length_b   1.000
_cell.length_c   1.000
_cell.angle_alpha   90.00
_cell.angle_beta   90.00
_cell.angle_gamma   90.00
#
_symmetry.space_group_name_H-M   'P 1'
#
loop_
_entity.id
_entity.type
_entity.pdbx_description
1 polymer ?
#
loop_
_entity_poly.entity_id
_entity_poly.type
_entity_poly.pdbx_seq_one_letter_code
_entity_poly.pdbx_strand_id
1 'polypeptide(L)'
;MPLNQTLYAALTGGTQYKFRVRNTFTNVTDSIVKSDRFFRIDELPSLAANNCTFDVKVAINYGSGFGPYSVSCFPQTAPLLTSLRTVDCGKVLLTLFNPVYANQLTADSWDFEIRLGTDSTVSQLITNRPTREFSLSLANNSFRLYNTEIRIRCRTVQNGVTQPWGTWCSFYTPNLTPPNNLWLR
;
A
#
# COMPACT_ATOMS: atom_id res chain seq x y z
N MET A 1 -0.76 0.84 -14.35
CA MET A 1 -1.45 2.12 -14.70
C MET A 1 -2.20 2.65 -13.49
N PRO A 2 -2.51 3.96 -13.39
CA PRO A 2 -3.38 4.46 -12.31
C PRO A 2 -4.84 4.01 -12.52
N LEU A 3 -5.66 4.03 -11.46
CA LEU A 3 -7.07 3.61 -11.50
C LEU A 3 -7.94 4.45 -12.44
N ASN A 4 -7.61 5.75 -12.55
CA ASN A 4 -8.30 6.70 -13.41
C ASN A 4 -7.81 6.68 -14.87
N GLN A 5 -6.94 5.74 -15.24
CA GLN A 5 -6.50 5.57 -16.62
C GLN A 5 -7.68 5.13 -17.48
N THR A 6 -7.92 5.86 -18.57
CA THR A 6 -8.95 5.49 -19.54
C THR A 6 -8.54 4.25 -20.34
N LEU A 7 -9.43 3.25 -20.34
CA LEU A 7 -9.33 2.03 -21.13
C LEU A 7 -10.33 2.06 -22.28
N TYR A 8 -9.86 1.83 -23.50
CA TYR A 8 -10.67 1.90 -24.71
C TYR A 8 -10.98 0.50 -25.25
N ALA A 9 -12.24 0.31 -25.68
CA ALA A 9 -12.58 -0.78 -26.59
C ALA A 9 -11.93 -0.51 -27.96
N ALA A 10 -11.34 -1.56 -28.56
CA ALA A 10 -10.67 -1.45 -29.85
C ALA A 10 -11.65 -1.14 -30.99
N LEU A 11 -12.84 -1.75 -30.96
CA LEU A 11 -13.86 -1.58 -32.00
C LEU A 11 -14.70 -0.31 -31.77
N THR A 12 -15.13 0.32 -32.86
CA THR A 12 -15.91 1.56 -32.90
C THR A 12 -17.29 1.36 -33.53
N GLY A 13 -18.14 2.39 -33.46
CA GLY A 13 -19.43 2.41 -34.18
C GLY A 13 -20.59 1.73 -33.46
N GLY A 14 -20.35 1.14 -32.29
CA GLY A 14 -21.41 0.68 -31.40
C GLY A 14 -22.18 1.86 -30.80
N THR A 15 -23.48 1.66 -30.58
CA THR A 15 -24.36 2.59 -29.86
C THR A 15 -24.16 2.51 -28.35
N GLN A 16 -23.76 1.33 -27.84
CA GLN A 16 -23.40 1.11 -26.44
C GLN A 16 -22.29 0.05 -26.30
N TYR A 17 -21.53 0.15 -25.22
CA TYR A 17 -20.45 -0.74 -24.83
C TYR A 17 -20.71 -1.23 -23.40
N LYS A 18 -20.72 -2.55 -23.21
CA LYS A 18 -20.80 -3.19 -21.90
C LYS A 18 -19.43 -3.74 -21.54
N PHE A 19 -18.77 -3.10 -20.59
CA PHE A 19 -17.52 -3.57 -20.02
C PHE A 19 -17.84 -4.47 -18.84
N ARG A 20 -17.38 -5.72 -18.88
CA ARG A 20 -17.39 -6.65 -17.75
C ARG A 20 -15.96 -6.75 -17.24
N VAL A 21 -15.79 -6.49 -15.95
CA VAL A 21 -14.47 -6.42 -15.32
C VAL A 21 -14.46 -7.33 -14.11
N ARG A 22 -13.41 -8.14 -13.97
CA ARG A 22 -13.17 -8.94 -12.79
C ARG A 22 -11.82 -8.60 -12.20
N ASN A 23 -11.77 -8.30 -10.91
CA ASN A 23 -10.52 -8.23 -10.19
C ASN A 23 -10.03 -9.68 -9.96
N THR A 24 -8.84 -10.03 -10.47
CA THR A 24 -8.35 -11.42 -10.41
C THR A 24 -7.86 -11.83 -9.03
N PHE A 25 -7.58 -10.86 -8.14
CA PHE A 25 -7.17 -11.11 -6.77
C PHE A 25 -8.38 -11.32 -5.85
N THR A 26 -9.36 -10.42 -5.88
CA THR A 26 -10.55 -10.50 -5.01
C THR A 26 -11.66 -11.38 -5.58
N ASN A 27 -11.56 -11.77 -6.87
CA ASN A 27 -12.60 -12.48 -7.63
C ASN A 27 -13.94 -11.74 -7.80
N VAL A 28 -14.03 -10.49 -7.33
CA VAL A 28 -15.21 -9.64 -7.55
C VAL A 28 -15.33 -9.31 -9.03
N THR A 29 -16.55 -9.37 -9.55
CA THR A 29 -16.88 -9.01 -10.93
C THR A 29 -17.95 -7.94 -10.93
N ASP A 30 -17.78 -6.92 -11.76
CA ASP A 30 -18.76 -5.86 -11.97
C ASP A 30 -18.85 -5.51 -13.46
N SER A 31 -19.85 -4.72 -13.84
CA SER A 31 -20.07 -4.30 -15.22
C SER A 31 -20.55 -2.86 -15.30
N ILE A 32 -20.11 -2.16 -16.35
CA ILE A 32 -20.63 -0.82 -16.68
C ILE A 32 -21.05 -0.77 -18.15
N VAL A 33 -22.19 -0.13 -18.41
CA VAL A 33 -22.70 0.13 -19.76
C VAL A 33 -22.56 1.61 -20.07
N LYS A 34 -21.96 1.94 -21.21
CA LYS A 34 -21.72 3.33 -21.63
C LYS A 34 -22.02 3.50 -23.11
N SER A 35 -22.42 4.70 -23.52
CA SER A 35 -22.42 5.10 -24.94
C SER A 35 -21.00 5.31 -25.46
N ASP A 36 -20.09 5.72 -24.59
CA ASP A 36 -18.68 5.87 -24.91
C ASP A 36 -17.96 4.51 -24.97
N ARG A 37 -17.01 4.40 -25.90
CA ARG A 37 -16.16 3.21 -26.06
C ARG A 37 -15.06 3.08 -25.01
N PHE A 38 -15.17 3.76 -23.88
CA PHE A 38 -14.14 3.75 -22.85
C PHE A 38 -14.74 3.78 -21.45
N PHE A 39 -13.95 3.32 -20.49
CA PHE A 39 -14.24 3.44 -19.06
C PHE A 39 -12.93 3.55 -18.27
N ARG A 40 -13.04 3.87 -16.99
CA ARG A 40 -11.94 3.81 -16.01
C ARG A 40 -12.30 2.82 -14.90
N ILE A 41 -11.30 2.21 -14.26
CA ILE A 41 -11.54 1.22 -13.21
C ILE A 41 -12.20 1.88 -11.98
N ASP A 42 -11.88 3.14 -11.69
CA ASP A 42 -12.49 3.90 -10.59
C ASP A 42 -13.99 4.21 -10.80
N GLU A 43 -14.54 4.01 -12.00
CA GLU A 43 -15.99 4.04 -12.26
C GLU A 43 -16.71 2.78 -11.76
N LEU A 44 -15.97 1.75 -11.33
CA LEU A 44 -16.46 0.54 -10.69
C LEU A 44 -15.92 0.45 -9.26
N PRO A 45 -16.52 1.16 -8.28
CA PRO A 45 -15.98 1.27 -6.92
C PRO A 45 -15.77 -0.07 -6.21
N SER A 46 -16.59 -1.08 -6.55
CA SER A 46 -16.48 -2.46 -6.05
C SER A 46 -15.18 -3.17 -6.46
N LEU A 47 -14.50 -2.67 -7.49
CA LEU A 47 -13.28 -3.23 -8.07
C LEU A 47 -12.05 -2.35 -7.87
N ALA A 48 -12.23 -1.07 -7.52
CA ALA A 48 -11.18 -0.05 -7.52
C ALA A 48 -10.07 -0.37 -6.49
N ALA A 49 -9.01 -1.04 -6.93
CA ALA A 49 -7.89 -1.43 -6.08
C ALA A 49 -6.53 -1.26 -6.78
N ASN A 50 -5.54 -0.79 -6.04
CA ASN A 50 -4.14 -0.71 -6.48
C ASN A 50 -3.47 -2.09 -6.39
N ASN A 51 -2.38 -2.27 -7.13
CA ASN A 51 -1.63 -3.52 -7.19
C ASN A 51 -2.47 -4.75 -7.59
N CYS A 52 -3.44 -4.56 -8.48
CA CYS A 52 -4.33 -5.63 -8.94
C CYS A 52 -4.26 -5.81 -10.46
N THR A 53 -4.48 -7.05 -10.90
CA THR A 53 -4.75 -7.36 -12.30
C THR A 53 -6.26 -7.53 -12.50
N PHE A 54 -6.77 -7.08 -13.64
CA PHE A 54 -8.18 -7.14 -13.97
C PHE A 54 -8.41 -7.93 -15.26
N ASP A 55 -9.36 -8.86 -15.28
CA ASP A 55 -9.87 -9.47 -16.52
C ASP A 55 -10.97 -8.55 -17.07
N VAL A 56 -10.67 -7.87 -18.17
CA VAL A 56 -11.59 -6.94 -18.84
C VAL A 56 -12.07 -7.56 -20.15
N LYS A 57 -13.39 -7.62 -20.31
CA LYS A 57 -14.06 -8.03 -21.55
C LYS A 57 -15.09 -6.98 -21.95
N VAL A 58 -15.27 -6.78 -23.26
CA VAL A 58 -16.26 -5.84 -23.79
C VAL A 58 -17.25 -6.53 -24.71
N ALA A 59 -18.53 -6.24 -24.54
CA ALA A 59 -19.59 -6.58 -25.49
C ALA A 59 -20.14 -5.28 -26.10
N ILE A 60 -20.45 -5.30 -27.40
CA ILE A 60 -20.86 -4.11 -28.16
C ILE A 60 -22.29 -4.29 -28.64
N ASN A 61 -23.09 -3.23 -28.55
CA ASN A 61 -24.42 -3.14 -29.12
C ASN A 61 -24.40 -2.22 -30.35
N TYR A 62 -24.87 -2.69 -31.49
CA TYR A 62 -25.00 -1.92 -32.74
C TYR A 62 -26.46 -1.53 -33.06
N GLY A 63 -27.36 -1.62 -32.09
CA GLY A 63 -28.79 -1.31 -32.22
C GLY A 63 -29.74 -2.50 -32.07
N SER A 64 -29.21 -3.73 -32.05
CA SER A 64 -29.99 -4.98 -31.95
C SER A 64 -29.74 -5.75 -30.64
N GLY A 65 -29.09 -5.13 -29.66
CA GLY A 65 -28.66 -5.77 -28.41
C GLY A 65 -27.15 -6.03 -28.37
N PHE A 66 -26.65 -6.46 -27.20
CA PHE A 66 -25.23 -6.77 -27.02
C PHE A 66 -24.83 -8.09 -27.69
N GLY A 67 -23.78 -8.04 -28.50
CA GLY A 67 -23.14 -9.24 -29.05
C GLY A 67 -22.32 -10.01 -28.00
N PRO A 68 -21.51 -10.99 -28.44
CA PRO A 68 -20.62 -11.72 -27.55
C PRO A 68 -19.56 -10.80 -26.92
N TYR A 69 -19.04 -11.20 -25.76
CA TYR A 69 -17.88 -10.55 -25.17
C TYR A 69 -16.61 -10.83 -25.98
N SER A 70 -15.71 -9.86 -26.00
CA SER A 70 -14.35 -10.00 -26.52
C SER A 70 -13.54 -11.05 -25.76
N VAL A 71 -12.36 -11.36 -26.30
CA VAL A 71 -11.27 -11.95 -25.52
C VAL A 71 -10.86 -11.05 -24.36
N SER A 72 -10.30 -11.64 -23.31
CA SER A 72 -9.81 -10.93 -22.12
C SER A 72 -8.63 -10.02 -22.43
N CYS A 73 -8.65 -8.84 -21.83
CA CYS A 73 -7.48 -7.98 -21.64
C CYS A 73 -7.13 -7.94 -20.15
N PHE A 74 -5.83 -7.91 -19.82
CA PHE A 74 -5.33 -7.99 -18.44
C PHE A 74 -4.57 -6.73 -18.00
N PRO A 75 -5.21 -5.55 -17.90
CA PRO A 75 -4.53 -4.39 -17.37
C PRO A 75 -4.18 -4.56 -15.89
N GLN A 76 -3.05 -4.00 -15.48
CA GLN A 76 -2.57 -4.01 -14.11
C GLN A 76 -2.49 -2.60 -13.54
N THR A 77 -3.05 -2.39 -12.35
CA THR A 77 -2.92 -1.13 -11.62
C THR A 77 -1.57 -1.03 -10.94
N ALA A 78 -1.03 0.18 -10.86
CA ALA A 78 0.23 0.42 -10.15
C ALA A 78 0.06 0.14 -8.65
N PRO A 79 1.10 -0.34 -7.97
CA PRO A 79 1.09 -0.42 -6.51
C PRO A 79 1.10 0.97 -5.89
N LEU A 80 0.50 1.11 -4.71
CA LEU A 80 0.63 2.29 -3.89
C LEU A 80 1.74 2.08 -2.85
N LEU A 81 2.84 2.81 -3.02
CA LEU A 81 3.96 2.77 -2.06
C LEU A 81 3.76 3.82 -0.97
N THR A 82 4.01 3.43 0.27
CA THR A 82 4.05 4.32 1.45
C THR A 82 5.45 4.25 2.07
N SER A 83 5.82 5.22 2.89
CA SER A 83 7.06 5.21 3.66
C SER A 83 6.85 5.99 4.96
N LEU A 84 7.79 5.91 5.90
CA LEU A 84 7.75 6.82 7.04
C LEU A 84 7.89 8.28 6.58
N ARG A 85 7.29 9.22 7.30
CA ARG A 85 7.41 10.64 6.97
C ARG A 85 8.89 11.03 6.96
N THR A 86 9.30 11.80 5.94
CA THR A 86 10.69 12.27 5.82
C THR A 86 11.16 12.99 7.07
N VAL A 87 10.28 13.77 7.72
CA VAL A 87 10.61 14.49 8.97
C VAL A 87 10.90 13.57 10.14
N ASP A 88 10.49 12.30 10.11
CA ASP A 88 10.77 11.36 11.19
C ASP A 88 12.12 10.65 11.00
N CYS A 89 12.59 10.49 9.76
CA CYS A 89 13.85 9.81 9.47
C CYS A 89 15.08 10.54 10.04
N GLY A 90 16.04 9.76 10.53
CA GLY A 90 17.29 10.24 11.11
C GLY A 90 17.19 10.71 12.57
N LYS A 91 15.99 10.70 13.17
CA LYS A 91 15.79 11.12 14.56
C LYS A 91 16.38 10.13 15.57
N VAL A 92 16.71 10.69 16.75
CA VAL A 92 16.92 9.91 17.96
C VAL A 92 15.57 9.65 18.64
N LEU A 93 15.22 8.40 18.86
CA LEU A 93 14.03 7.99 19.61
C LEU A 93 14.36 7.97 21.10
N LEU A 94 14.25 9.12 21.77
CA LEU A 94 14.64 9.30 23.17
C LEU A 94 13.89 8.41 24.17
N THR A 95 12.70 7.93 23.80
CA THR A 95 11.92 6.99 24.62
C THR A 95 11.30 5.91 23.75
N LEU A 96 10.87 4.81 24.38
CA LEU A 96 10.12 3.74 23.71
C LEU A 96 8.78 4.22 23.13
N PHE A 97 8.26 5.34 23.61
CA PHE A 97 6.94 5.86 23.25
C PHE A 97 7.00 6.98 22.22
N ASN A 98 8.20 7.40 21.77
CA ASN A 98 8.33 8.41 20.74
C ASN A 98 7.65 7.92 19.45
N PRO A 99 6.58 8.58 18.98
CA PRO A 99 5.85 8.10 17.82
C PRO A 99 6.52 8.58 16.53
N VAL A 100 6.50 7.72 15.52
CA VAL A 100 6.81 8.03 14.12
C VAL A 100 5.65 7.59 13.26
N TYR A 101 5.46 8.24 12.12
CA TYR A 101 4.26 8.02 11.33
C TYR A 101 4.57 7.63 9.89
N ALA A 102 3.79 6.72 9.32
CA ALA A 102 3.72 6.54 7.88
C ALA A 102 3.18 7.82 7.21
N ASN A 103 3.64 8.11 6.00
CA ASN A 103 3.18 9.24 5.20
C ASN A 103 1.74 9.04 4.68
N GLN A 104 1.36 7.80 4.40
CA GLN A 104 0.01 7.46 3.97
C GLN A 104 -0.99 7.74 5.09
N LEU A 105 -1.93 8.66 4.82
CA LEU A 105 -2.90 9.15 5.81
C LEU A 105 -4.05 8.16 6.03
N THR A 106 -4.43 7.41 4.99
CA THR A 106 -5.57 6.49 4.99
C THR A 106 -5.20 5.14 4.40
N ALA A 107 -5.65 4.07 5.05
CA ALA A 107 -5.51 2.68 4.64
C ALA A 107 -6.46 1.83 5.50
N ASP A 108 -6.67 0.57 5.12
CA ASP A 108 -7.39 -0.40 5.96
C ASP A 108 -6.54 -0.75 7.19
N SER A 109 -5.23 -0.89 6.99
CA SER A 109 -4.24 -1.09 8.05
C SER A 109 -2.82 -0.73 7.58
N TRP A 110 -1.91 -0.60 8.54
CA TRP A 110 -0.48 -0.43 8.32
C TRP A 110 0.30 -1.63 8.85
N ASP A 111 1.30 -2.05 8.10
CA ASP A 111 2.33 -2.96 8.59
C ASP A 111 3.65 -2.20 8.70
N PHE A 112 4.41 -2.49 9.76
CA PHE A 112 5.76 -1.98 9.97
C PHE A 112 6.72 -3.14 10.07
N GLU A 113 7.92 -2.95 9.55
CA GLU A 113 9.03 -3.86 9.75
C GLU A 113 10.21 -3.09 10.34
N ILE A 114 10.79 -3.64 11.40
CA ILE A 114 11.95 -3.08 12.09
C ILE A 114 13.12 -4.05 11.99
N ARG A 115 14.34 -3.53 11.79
CA ARG A 115 15.59 -4.28 11.83
C ARG A 115 16.71 -3.49 12.52
N LEU A 116 17.78 -4.18 12.90
CA LEU A 116 18.97 -3.58 13.51
C LEU A 116 19.97 -3.13 12.44
N GLY A 117 20.22 -1.83 12.29
CA GLY A 117 21.19 -1.31 11.32
C GLY A 117 20.89 -1.63 9.85
N THR A 118 21.88 -1.36 9.00
CA THR A 118 21.73 -1.40 7.53
C THR A 118 21.76 -2.80 6.92
N ASP A 119 22.47 -3.74 7.55
CA ASP A 119 22.74 -5.07 6.97
C ASP A 119 22.18 -6.24 7.80
N SER A 120 21.40 -5.97 8.86
CA SER A 120 20.77 -7.07 9.59
C SER A 120 19.69 -7.76 8.76
N THR A 121 19.75 -9.08 8.78
CA THR A 121 18.70 -9.99 8.29
C THR A 121 17.66 -10.29 9.37
N VAL A 122 17.94 -9.94 10.63
CA VAL A 122 17.01 -10.09 11.75
C VAL A 122 16.05 -8.91 11.74
N SER A 123 14.80 -9.20 11.43
CA SER A 123 13.71 -8.23 11.46
C SER A 123 12.52 -8.73 12.28
N GLN A 124 11.69 -7.78 12.70
CA GLN A 124 10.38 -8.05 13.29
C GLN A 124 9.31 -7.37 12.45
N LEU A 125 8.24 -8.11 12.20
CA LEU A 125 7.04 -7.61 11.56
C LEU A 125 5.99 -7.24 12.61
N ILE A 126 5.39 -6.07 12.45
CA ILE A 126 4.27 -5.58 13.23
C ILE A 126 3.13 -5.32 12.25
N THR A 127 2.14 -6.21 12.20
CA THR A 127 1.07 -6.17 11.19
C THR A 127 -0.25 -5.62 11.71
N ASN A 128 -1.16 -5.32 10.77
CA ASN A 128 -2.57 -5.01 11.03
C ASN A 128 -2.74 -3.86 12.05
N ARG A 129 -1.87 -2.85 11.98
CA ARG A 129 -2.00 -1.66 12.83
C ARG A 129 -3.18 -0.83 12.35
N PRO A 130 -4.10 -0.43 13.25
CA PRO A 130 -5.25 0.42 12.88
C PRO A 130 -4.85 1.89 12.72
N THR A 131 -3.64 2.25 13.13
CA THR A 131 -3.10 3.60 13.03
C THR A 131 -1.81 3.59 12.21
N ARG A 132 -1.53 4.72 11.58
CA ARG A 132 -0.27 4.95 10.85
C ARG A 132 0.94 5.18 11.77
N GLU A 133 0.79 4.97 13.07
CA GLU A 133 1.80 5.25 14.10
C GLU A 133 2.61 4.00 14.43
N PHE A 134 3.92 4.19 14.55
CA PHE A 134 4.84 3.23 15.13
C PHE A 134 5.56 3.87 16.31
N SER A 135 5.76 3.09 17.38
CA SER A 135 6.70 3.43 18.46
C SER A 135 7.47 2.18 18.85
N LEU A 136 8.67 2.34 19.42
CA LEU A 136 9.52 1.22 19.83
C LEU A 136 8.87 0.31 20.89
N SER A 137 7.86 0.79 21.60
CA SER A 137 7.05 -0.01 22.52
C SER A 137 6.33 -1.18 21.83
N LEU A 138 6.10 -1.10 20.50
CA LEU A 138 5.50 -2.16 19.70
C LEU A 138 6.49 -3.27 19.32
N ALA A 139 7.80 -2.97 19.33
CA ALA A 139 8.84 -3.94 18.99
C ALA A 139 9.21 -4.79 20.21
N ASN A 140 9.75 -5.99 19.98
CA ASN A 140 10.24 -6.89 21.03
C ASN A 140 11.51 -6.32 21.67
N ASN A 141 11.86 -6.79 22.86
CA ASN A 141 13.01 -6.29 23.63
C ASN A 141 14.35 -6.37 22.87
N SER A 142 14.51 -7.32 21.95
CA SER A 142 15.70 -7.44 21.08
C SER A 142 15.93 -6.25 20.16
N PHE A 143 14.92 -5.40 19.93
CA PHE A 143 15.00 -4.17 19.13
C PHE A 143 15.00 -2.89 19.97
N ARG A 144 14.98 -3.01 21.30
CA ARG A 144 14.97 -1.88 22.25
C ARG A 144 16.35 -1.66 22.88
N LEU A 145 17.39 -1.76 22.04
CA LEU A 145 18.78 -1.59 22.46
C LEU A 145 19.13 -0.11 22.53
N TYR A 146 20.12 0.26 23.36
CA TYR A 146 20.63 1.63 23.45
C TYR A 146 21.79 1.86 22.47
N ASN A 147 22.05 3.12 22.11
CA ASN A 147 23.12 3.51 21.19
C ASN A 147 23.18 2.64 19.91
N THR A 148 22.01 2.33 19.35
CA THR A 148 21.87 1.38 18.25
C THR A 148 21.12 2.04 17.10
N GLU A 149 21.63 1.90 15.87
CA GLU A 149 20.85 2.22 14.68
C GLU A 149 19.76 1.15 14.51
N ILE A 150 18.52 1.59 14.35
CA ILE A 150 17.42 0.75 13.89
C ILE A 150 16.93 1.30 12.56
N ARG A 151 16.36 0.41 11.75
CA ARG A 151 15.72 0.81 10.48
C ARG A 151 14.29 0.32 10.49
N ILE A 152 13.39 1.19 10.08
CA ILE A 152 11.96 0.90 10.01
C ILE A 152 11.49 1.19 8.60
N ARG A 153 10.65 0.31 8.05
CA ARG A 153 9.88 0.57 6.82
C ARG A 153 8.42 0.24 7.08
N CYS A 154 7.54 0.75 6.23
CA CYS A 154 6.11 0.48 6.32
C CYS A 154 5.52 0.11 4.96
N ARG A 155 4.35 -0.54 5.01
CA ARG A 155 3.44 -0.74 3.89
C ARG A 155 2.00 -0.58 4.39
N THR A 156 1.05 -0.55 3.46
CA THR A 156 -0.38 -0.48 3.79
C THR A 156 -1.13 -1.66 3.20
N VAL A 157 -2.25 -2.02 3.82
CA VAL A 157 -3.31 -2.81 3.18
C VAL A 157 -4.36 -1.83 2.66
N GLN A 158 -4.76 -1.96 1.40
CA GLN A 158 -5.79 -1.11 0.78
C GLN A 158 -6.80 -1.94 0.02
N ASN A 159 -8.08 -1.76 0.36
CA ASN A 159 -9.19 -2.55 -0.18
C ASN A 159 -8.91 -4.06 -0.08
N GLY A 160 -8.34 -4.48 1.06
CA GLY A 160 -7.93 -5.87 1.33
C GLY A 160 -6.66 -6.33 0.61
N VAL A 161 -5.98 -5.46 -0.17
CA VAL A 161 -4.78 -5.80 -0.95
C VAL A 161 -3.53 -5.25 -0.27
N THR A 162 -2.63 -6.15 0.12
CA THR A 162 -1.33 -5.78 0.67
C THR A 162 -0.45 -5.11 -0.39
N GLN A 163 -0.04 -3.87 -0.11
CA GLN A 163 0.85 -3.12 -0.99
C GLN A 163 2.32 -3.49 -0.75
N PRO A 164 3.23 -3.21 -1.70
CA PRO A 164 4.65 -3.46 -1.49
C PRO A 164 5.25 -2.58 -0.39
N TRP A 165 6.41 -3.02 0.12
CA TRP A 165 7.17 -2.29 1.12
C TRP A 165 7.74 -0.97 0.59
N GLY A 166 7.67 0.07 1.43
CA GLY A 166 8.39 1.31 1.26
C GLY A 166 9.89 1.21 1.50
N THR A 167 10.55 2.36 1.39
CA THR A 167 11.97 2.50 1.67
C THR A 167 12.25 2.42 3.17
N TRP A 168 13.42 1.90 3.52
CA TRP A 168 13.92 1.90 4.89
C TRP A 168 14.31 3.30 5.36
N CYS A 169 13.91 3.63 6.59
CA CYS A 169 14.20 4.88 7.27
C CYS A 169 15.01 4.57 8.54
N SER A 170 16.16 5.22 8.71
CA SER A 170 17.06 4.99 9.85
C SER A 170 16.69 5.86 11.05
N PHE A 171 16.89 5.32 12.25
CA PHE A 171 16.69 5.97 13.54
C PHE A 171 17.79 5.55 14.50
N TYR A 172 18.02 6.36 15.52
CA TYR A 172 18.98 6.04 16.58
C TYR A 172 18.25 5.92 17.90
N THR A 173 18.57 4.90 18.68
CA THR A 173 18.09 4.79 20.06
C THR A 173 18.96 5.66 20.99
N PRO A 174 18.47 6.02 22.19
CA PRO A 174 19.17 6.97 23.03
C PRO A 174 20.48 6.40 23.55
N ASN A 175 21.44 7.28 23.79
CA ASN A 175 22.65 6.94 24.51
C ASN A 175 22.37 7.00 26.00
N LEU A 176 22.46 5.88 26.69
CA LEU A 176 22.59 5.90 28.15
C LEU A 176 24.04 6.25 28.46
N THR A 177 24.31 7.53 28.72
CA THR A 177 25.42 7.84 29.64
C THR A 177 24.93 7.47 31.05
N PRO A 178 25.62 6.59 31.80
CA PRO A 178 25.32 6.41 33.21
C PRO A 178 25.28 7.78 33.89
N PRO A 179 24.39 8.02 34.88
CA PRO A 179 24.54 9.19 35.72
C PRO A 179 25.98 9.21 36.23
N ASN A 180 26.69 10.32 36.03
CA ASN A 180 27.98 10.50 36.70
C ASN A 180 27.71 10.34 38.20
N ASN A 181 28.17 9.24 38.78
CA ASN A 181 28.10 9.00 40.23
C ASN A 181 29.01 10.02 40.93
N LEU A 182 28.52 11.25 41.09
CA LEU A 182 29.18 12.34 41.82
C LEU A 182 29.09 12.16 43.35
N TRP A 183 28.78 10.97 43.84
CA TRP A 183 28.57 10.69 45.27
C TRP A 183 29.42 9.52 45.82
N LEU A 184 30.52 9.16 45.16
CA LEU A 184 31.54 8.28 45.76
C LEU A 184 32.89 9.01 45.84
N ARG A 185 33.00 9.95 46.80
CA ARG A 185 34.23 10.30 47.52
C ARG A 185 33.88 10.83 48.90
#